data_AF-A0A8T3ZRZ5-F1
#
_entry.id   AF-A0A8T3ZRZ5-F1
#
_cell.length_a   1.000
_cell.length_b   1.000
_cell.length_c   1.000
_cell.angle_alpha   90.00
_cell.angle_beta   90.00
_cell.angle_gamma   90.00
#
_symmetry.space_group_name_H-M   'P 1'
#
loop_
_entity.id
_entity.type
_entity.pdbx_description
1 polymer ?
#
loop_
_entity_poly.entity_id
_entity_poly.type
_entity_poly.pdbx_seq_one_letter_code
_entity_poly.pdbx_strand_id
1 'polypeptide(L)'
;MSEEIKWSDWLDYNQEQIAKTPELPGVYMMHTAMKILYIGNTDNLKKSITKSSSENCICDAKRFRYFSTQSHNEIKEKLLEDYKKKHDGKMPSCM
;
A
#
# COMPACT_ATOMS: atom_id res chain seq x y z
N MET A 1 -6.23 -18.35 -12.93
CA MET A 1 -4.90 -18.52 -12.32
C MET A 1 -4.80 -17.48 -11.22
N SER A 2 -4.55 -17.88 -9.98
CA SER A 2 -4.43 -16.94 -8.87
C SER A 2 -3.09 -16.22 -9.02
N GLU A 3 -3.09 -14.92 -9.36
CA GLU A 3 -1.87 -14.12 -9.25
C GLU A 3 -1.37 -14.22 -7.81
N GLU A 4 -0.20 -14.84 -7.62
CA GLU A 4 0.46 -14.88 -6.32
C GLU A 4 0.96 -13.46 -6.01
N ILE A 5 0.39 -12.86 -4.97
CA ILE A 5 0.72 -11.49 -4.57
C ILE A 5 2.15 -11.50 -4.00
N LYS A 6 3.11 -11.13 -4.84
CA LYS A 6 4.53 -11.07 -4.48
C LYS A 6 4.87 -9.67 -3.97
N TRP A 7 4.56 -9.43 -2.70
CA TRP A 7 4.91 -8.18 -2.03
C TRP A 7 6.40 -7.89 -2.06
N SER A 8 6.75 -6.61 -2.15
CA SER A 8 8.07 -6.13 -1.77
C SER A 8 8.31 -6.36 -0.27
N ASP A 9 9.57 -6.27 0.13
CA ASP A 9 9.91 -6.07 1.54
C ASP A 9 9.21 -4.82 2.10
N TRP A 10 9.06 -4.79 3.42
CA TRP A 10 8.65 -3.58 4.12
C TRP A 10 9.79 -2.58 4.10
N LEU A 11 9.59 -1.51 3.34
CA LEU A 11 10.54 -0.42 3.17
C LEU A 11 10.18 0.73 4.11
N ASP A 12 11.20 1.41 4.62
CA ASP A 12 11.00 2.61 5.41
C ASP A 12 10.49 3.75 4.53
N TYR A 13 9.51 4.49 5.04
CA TYR A 13 8.87 5.57 4.31
C TYR A 13 9.76 6.81 4.27
N ASN A 14 10.76 6.76 3.38
CA ASN A 14 11.73 7.82 3.17
C ASN A 14 12.00 8.01 1.68
N GLN A 15 12.57 9.16 1.33
CA GLN A 15 12.80 9.53 -0.06
C GLN A 15 13.70 8.55 -0.82
N GLU A 16 14.65 7.88 -0.14
CA GLU A 16 15.55 6.91 -0.77
C GLU A 16 14.82 5.64 -1.24
N GLN A 17 13.97 5.07 -0.39
CA GLN A 17 13.18 3.88 -0.74
C GLN A 17 12.09 4.21 -1.75
N ILE A 18 11.48 5.39 -1.63
CA ILE A 18 10.51 5.89 -2.61
C ILE A 18 11.19 6.07 -3.97
N ALA A 19 12.43 6.59 -4.02
CA ALA A 19 13.18 6.74 -5.26
C ALA A 19 13.48 5.40 -5.97
N LYS A 20 13.67 4.32 -5.19
CA LYS A 20 13.89 2.95 -5.68
C LYS A 20 12.61 2.23 -6.11
N THR A 21 11.45 2.77 -5.75
CA THR A 21 10.16 2.16 -6.10
C THR A 21 9.90 2.31 -7.61
N PRO A 22 9.43 1.24 -8.28
CA PRO A 22 9.15 1.31 -9.72
C PRO A 22 7.98 2.24 -10.04
N GLU A 23 8.04 2.87 -11.21
CA GLU A 23 6.96 3.69 -11.78
C GLU A 23 5.95 2.82 -12.53
N LEU A 24 5.45 1.78 -11.86
CA LEU A 24 4.53 0.80 -12.43
C LEU A 24 3.17 0.82 -11.72
N PRO A 25 2.11 0.32 -12.40
CA PRO A 25 0.83 0.09 -11.75
C PRO A 25 0.96 -0.98 -10.67
N GLY A 26 0.19 -0.82 -9.60
CA GLY A 26 0.23 -1.74 -8.49
C GLY A 26 -0.58 -1.29 -7.28
N VAL A 27 -0.47 -2.09 -6.24
CA VAL A 27 -1.05 -1.82 -4.93
C VAL A 27 0.05 -1.52 -3.93
N TYR A 28 -0.25 -0.72 -2.93
CA TYR A 28 0.67 -0.42 -1.84
C TYR A 28 -0.06 -0.41 -0.51
N MET A 29 0.68 -0.77 0.54
CA MET A 29 0.20 -0.74 1.90
C MET A 29 1.14 0.09 2.74
N MET A 30 0.56 0.84 3.68
CA MET A 30 1.32 1.66 4.62
C MET A 30 0.90 1.30 6.04
N HIS A 31 1.88 1.23 6.92
CA HIS A 31 1.63 0.90 8.32
C HIS A 31 2.46 1.76 9.28
N THR A 32 1.95 1.89 10.49
CA THR A 32 2.68 2.46 11.63
C THR A 32 2.58 1.50 12.79
N ALA A 33 3.71 1.16 13.43
CA ALA A 33 3.76 0.24 14.56
C ALA A 33 2.94 -1.07 14.37
N MET A 34 3.11 -1.73 13.21
CA MET A 34 2.38 -2.96 12.79
C MET A 34 0.87 -2.80 12.54
N LYS A 35 0.32 -1.59 12.62
CA LYS A 35 -1.06 -1.29 12.26
C LYS A 35 -1.13 -0.75 10.84
N ILE A 36 -1.85 -1.43 9.95
CA ILE A 36 -2.10 -0.95 8.60
C ILE A 36 -2.93 0.34 8.69
N LEU A 37 -2.37 1.43 8.18
CA LEU A 37 -3.03 2.73 8.11
C LEU A 37 -3.78 2.87 6.80
N TYR A 38 -3.20 2.38 5.71
CA TYR A 38 -3.71 2.62 4.37
C TYR A 38 -3.41 1.44 3.43
N ILE A 39 -4.37 1.16 2.54
CA ILE A 39 -4.24 0.20 1.45
C ILE A 39 -4.73 0.90 0.17
N GLY A 40 -3.79 1.21 -0.71
CA GLY A 40 -4.03 1.93 -1.95
C GLY A 40 -3.73 1.11 -3.19
N ASN A 41 -4.31 1.53 -4.31
CA ASN A 41 -3.93 1.12 -5.65
C ASN A 41 -3.55 2.36 -6.45
N THR A 42 -2.76 2.18 -7.50
CA THR A 42 -2.31 3.27 -8.35
C THR A 42 -1.75 2.74 -9.66
N ASP A 43 -1.84 3.54 -10.71
CA ASP A 43 -1.16 3.32 -11.98
C ASP A 43 0.34 3.63 -11.91
N ASN A 44 0.79 4.35 -10.87
CA ASN A 44 2.20 4.67 -10.65
C ASN A 44 2.53 4.68 -9.15
N LEU A 45 3.11 3.57 -8.69
CA LEU A 45 3.50 3.35 -7.30
C LEU A 45 4.38 4.49 -6.76
N LYS A 46 5.47 4.81 -7.44
CA LYS A 46 6.39 5.87 -7.02
C LYS A 46 5.69 7.21 -6.82
N LYS A 47 4.88 7.65 -7.78
CA LYS A 47 4.18 8.95 -7.70
C LYS A 47 3.16 8.97 -6.58
N SER A 48 2.37 7.92 -6.44
CA SER A 48 1.34 7.87 -5.38
C SER A 48 1.94 7.78 -3.99
N ILE A 49 2.96 6.93 -3.79
CA ILE A 49 3.67 6.82 -2.51
C ILE A 49 4.38 8.15 -2.16
N THR A 50 4.89 8.87 -3.15
CA THR A 50 5.43 10.22 -2.92
C THR A 50 4.32 11.19 -2.48
N LYS A 51 3.16 11.17 -3.16
CA LYS A 51 2.04 12.08 -2.90
C LYS A 51 1.34 11.80 -1.56
N SER A 52 1.28 10.54 -1.13
CA SER A 52 0.68 10.16 0.16
C SER A 52 1.41 10.80 1.35
N SER A 53 2.65 11.29 1.18
CA SER A 53 3.37 12.02 2.24
C SER A 53 2.69 13.35 2.58
N SER A 54 1.93 13.89 1.62
CA SER A 54 1.19 15.14 1.76
C SER A 54 -0.23 14.94 2.30
N GLU A 55 -0.71 13.70 2.41
CA GLU A 55 -2.05 13.44 2.94
C GLU A 55 -2.01 13.30 4.46
N ASN A 56 -2.73 14.19 5.15
CA ASN A 56 -2.63 14.44 6.58
C ASN A 56 -2.96 13.23 7.49
N CYS A 57 -3.56 12.18 6.96
CA CYS A 57 -3.82 10.94 7.70
C CYS A 57 -2.66 9.94 7.61
N ILE A 58 -1.95 9.93 6.47
CA ILE A 58 -0.89 8.94 6.18
C ILE A 58 0.48 9.45 6.64
N CYS A 59 0.55 10.66 7.21
CA CYS A 59 1.78 11.26 7.73
C CYS A 59 2.44 10.42 8.84
N ASP A 60 1.65 9.65 9.60
CA ASP A 60 2.13 8.75 10.64
C ASP A 60 2.69 7.42 10.10
N ALA A 61 2.59 7.16 8.79
CA ALA A 61 3.12 5.95 8.19
C ALA A 61 4.65 5.91 8.29
N LYS A 62 5.16 4.85 8.92
CA LYS A 62 6.63 4.64 9.05
C LYS A 62 7.19 3.75 7.97
N ARG A 63 6.39 2.79 7.48
CA ARG A 63 6.83 1.84 6.47
C ARG A 63 5.75 1.58 5.46
N PHE A 64 6.18 1.23 4.27
CA PHE A 64 5.33 0.85 3.16
C PHE A 64 5.84 -0.42 2.48
N ARG A 65 4.94 -1.12 1.81
CA ARG A 65 5.29 -2.17 0.85
C ARG A 65 4.43 -2.00 -0.38
N TYR A 66 4.87 -2.53 -1.50
CA TYR A 66 4.13 -2.47 -2.74
C TYR A 66 4.13 -3.82 -3.45
N PHE A 67 3.18 -3.97 -4.36
CA PHE A 67 3.11 -5.08 -5.28
C PHE A 67 2.73 -4.52 -6.65
N SER A 68 3.65 -4.63 -7.60
CA SER A 68 3.45 -4.21 -8.99
C SER A 68 2.59 -5.24 -9.71
N THR A 69 1.43 -4.81 -10.21
CA THR A 69 0.51 -5.63 -10.98
C THR A 69 -0.39 -4.71 -11.82
N GLN A 70 -0.77 -5.19 -13.00
CA GLN A 70 -1.77 -4.50 -13.83
C GLN A 70 -3.18 -4.68 -13.27
N SER A 71 -3.45 -5.78 -12.54
CA SER A 71 -4.73 -6.11 -11.92
C SER A 71 -4.91 -5.41 -10.56
N HIS A 72 -4.33 -4.22 -10.37
CA HIS A 72 -4.25 -3.56 -9.06
C HIS A 72 -5.60 -3.23 -8.43
N ASN A 73 -6.65 -3.04 -9.25
CA ASN A 73 -8.01 -2.81 -8.78
C ASN A 73 -8.56 -4.06 -8.08
N GLU A 74 -8.55 -5.19 -8.76
CA GLU A 74 -9.01 -6.48 -8.24
C GLU A 74 -8.20 -6.92 -7.01
N ILE A 75 -6.88 -6.73 -7.06
CA ILE A 75 -6.00 -7.06 -5.94
C ILE A 75 -6.29 -6.16 -4.74
N LYS A 76 -6.54 -4.86 -4.92
CA LYS A 76 -6.91 -3.97 -3.80
C LYS A 76 -8.20 -4.41 -3.13
N GLU A 77 -9.23 -4.73 -3.91
CA GLU A 77 -10.51 -5.18 -3.37
C GLU A 77 -10.32 -6.44 -2.52
N LYS A 78 -9.60 -7.43 -3.07
CA LYS A 78 -9.23 -8.65 -2.34
C LYS A 78 -8.49 -8.34 -1.04
N LEU A 79 -7.53 -7.43 -1.06
CA LEU A 79 -6.75 -7.04 0.13
C LEU A 79 -7.60 -6.34 1.18
N LEU A 80 -8.58 -5.53 0.76
CA LEU A 80 -9.52 -4.89 1.67
C LEU A 80 -10.48 -5.89 2.30
N GLU A 81 -10.98 -6.84 1.54
CA GLU A 81 -11.79 -7.93 2.07
C GLU A 81 -11.01 -8.77 3.08
N ASP A 82 -9.75 -9.13 2.76
CA ASP A 82 -8.87 -9.87 3.64
C ASP A 82 -8.58 -9.09 4.94
N TYR A 83 -8.33 -7.79 4.82
CA TYR A 83 -8.13 -6.90 5.96
C TYR A 83 -9.39 -6.84 6.84
N LYS A 84 -10.57 -6.59 6.25
CA LYS A 84 -11.84 -6.57 6.97
C LYS A 84 -12.08 -7.88 7.70
N LYS A 85 -11.84 -9.04 7.07
CA LYS A 85 -12.00 -10.35 7.72
C LYS A 85 -11.09 -10.52 8.93
N LYS A 86 -9.85 -10.01 8.87
CA LYS A 86 -8.87 -10.10 9.96
C LYS A 86 -9.07 -9.06 11.07
N HIS A 87 -9.80 -7.99 10.79
CA HIS A 87 -9.97 -6.85 11.69
C HIS A 87 -11.45 -6.59 12.04
N ASP A 88 -12.28 -7.63 12.12
CA ASP A 88 -13.70 -7.54 12.52
C ASP A 88 -14.52 -6.54 11.68
N GLY A 89 -14.29 -6.52 10.37
CA GLY A 89 -14.97 -5.64 9.41
C GLY A 89 -14.42 -4.21 9.37
N LYS A 90 -13.38 -3.88 10.15
CA LYS A 90 -12.82 -2.52 10.21
C LYS A 90 -12.01 -2.20 8.95
N MET A 91 -12.05 -0.93 8.56
CA MET A 91 -11.22 -0.38 7.49
C MET A 91 -9.88 0.15 8.03
N PRO A 92 -8.87 0.30 7.15
CA PRO A 92 -7.63 1.01 7.50
C PRO A 92 -7.95 2.41 8.03
N SER A 93 -7.11 2.93 8.94
CA SER A 93 -7.40 4.18 9.65
C SER A 93 -7.46 5.44 8.76
N CYS A 94 -6.92 5.37 7.55
CA CYS A 94 -6.79 6.52 6.64
C CYS A 94 -7.46 6.36 5.29
N MET A 95 -8.54 5.57 5.25
CA MET A 95 -9.40 5.44 4.07
C MET A 95 -10.48 6.51 3.98
#